data_AF-A0A2H0L3J8-F1
#
_entry.id   AF-A0A2H0L3J8-F1
#
_cell.length_a   1.000
_cell.length_b   1.000
_cell.length_c   1.000
_cell.angle_alpha   90.00
_cell.angle_beta   90.00
_cell.angle_gamma   90.00
#
_symmetry.space_group_name_H-M   'P 1'
#
loop_
_entity.id
_entity.type
_entity.pdbx_description
1 polymer ?
#
loop_
_entity_poly.entity_id
_entity_poly.type
_entity_poly.pdbx_seq_one_letter_code
_entity_poly.pdbx_strand_id
1 'polypeptide(L)' 'MQESLNFDKFVANSNIVTAWDLDLPVISLDDLIGMKRTAGRDKDLLDLEALLQLKEYEED' A
#
# COMPACT_ATOMS: atom_id res chain seq x y z
N MET A 1 1.44 -19.64 0.32
CA MET A 1 2.64 -19.02 0.94
C MET A 1 2.28 -17.60 1.31
N GLN A 2 2.60 -17.15 2.53
CA GLN A 2 2.28 -15.79 3.04
C GLN A 2 3.04 -14.72 2.23
N GLU A 3 2.41 -14.10 1.23
CA GLU A 3 2.98 -12.96 0.47
C GLU A 3 3.42 -11.81 1.39
N SER A 4 2.76 -11.64 2.54
CA SER A 4 3.07 -10.63 3.56
C SER A 4 4.44 -10.76 4.22
N LEU A 5 5.19 -11.83 3.94
CA LEU A 5 6.53 -12.07 4.50
C LEU A 5 7.66 -11.76 3.51
N ASN A 6 7.35 -11.28 2.31
CA ASN A 6 8.39 -10.90 1.33
C ASN A 6 8.92 -9.48 1.59
N PHE A 7 9.58 -9.31 2.74
CA PHE A 7 10.08 -8.01 3.21
C PHE A 7 11.05 -7.36 2.22
N ASP A 8 11.95 -8.14 1.61
CA ASP A 8 12.94 -7.61 0.66
C ASP A 8 12.27 -6.94 -0.54
N LYS A 9 11.19 -7.54 -1.08
CA LYS A 9 10.40 -6.94 -2.16
C LYS A 9 9.78 -5.60 -1.73
N PHE A 10 9.14 -5.56 -0.56
CA PHE A 10 8.43 -4.35 -0.11
C PHE A 10 9.37 -3.22 0.31
N VAL A 11 10.55 -3.55 0.83
CA VAL A 11 11.60 -2.56 1.11
C VAL A 11 12.13 -1.97 -0.19
N ALA A 12 12.39 -2.81 -1.21
CA ALA A 12 12.88 -2.34 -2.51
C ALA A 12 11.89 -1.41 -3.24
N ASN A 13 10.59 -1.60 -3.02
CA ASN A 13 9.51 -0.79 -3.60
C ASN A 13 8.99 0.30 -2.65
N SER A 14 9.64 0.53 -1.50
CA SER A 14 9.14 1.50 -0.52
C SER A 14 9.26 2.94 -1.01
N ASN A 15 8.28 3.77 -0.63
CA ASN A 15 8.30 5.21 -0.86
C ASN A 15 8.70 5.93 0.43
N ILE A 16 9.47 7.00 0.33
CA ILE A 16 9.75 7.88 1.48
C ILE A 16 8.68 8.96 1.53
N VAL A 17 7.99 9.05 2.66
CA VAL A 17 7.03 10.11 2.95
C VAL A 17 7.53 10.92 4.13
N THR A 18 7.59 12.25 3.96
CA THR A 18 7.95 13.15 5.05
C THR A 18 6.68 13.54 5.83
N ALA A 19 6.65 13.21 7.11
CA ALA A 19 5.58 13.59 8.02
C ALA A 19 6.16 14.02 9.36
N TRP A 20 5.70 15.16 9.91
CA TRP A 20 6.22 15.72 11.17
C TRP A 20 7.76 15.83 11.18
N ASP A 21 8.34 16.30 10.08
CA ASP A 21 9.80 16.44 9.86
C ASP A 21 10.59 15.13 9.95
N LEU A 22 9.91 13.98 9.78
CA LEU A 22 10.53 12.66 9.72
C LEU A 22 10.30 12.02 8.36
N ASP A 23 11.38 11.48 7.80
CA ASP A 23 11.32 10.68 6.58
C ASP A 23 10.99 9.23 6.94
N LEU A 24 9.79 8.79 6.55
CA LEU A 24 9.26 7.47 6.86
C LEU A 24 9.21 6.61 5.60
N PRO A 25 9.91 5.46 5.56
CA PRO A 25 9.73 4.49 4.49
C PRO A 25 8.39 3.77 4.68
N VAL A 26 7.50 3.92 3.71
CA VAL A 26 6.18 3.29 3.67
C VAL A 26 6.08 2.35 2.47
N ILE A 27 5.28 1.30 2.60
CA ILE A 27 5.00 0.38 1.49
C ILE A 27 4.31 1.12 0.34
N SER A 28 4.61 0.73 -0.90
CA SER A 28 3.95 1.31 -2.07
C SER A 28 2.43 1.07 -2.04
N LEU A 29 1.68 2.01 -2.63
CA LEU A 29 0.23 1.91 -2.75
C LEU A 29 -0.19 0.65 -3.53
N ASP A 30 0.52 0.33 -4.61
CA ASP A 30 0.23 -0.85 -5.44
C ASP A 30 0.48 -2.16 -4.67
N ASP A 31 1.58 -2.23 -3.90
CA ASP A 31 1.84 -3.41 -3.06
C ASP A 31 0.79 -3.54 -1.94
N LEU A 32 0.34 -2.42 -1.35
CA LEU A 32 -0.72 -2.40 -0.35
C LEU A 32 -2.06 -2.90 -0.91
N ILE A 33 -2.42 -2.48 -2.13
CA ILE A 33 -3.62 -2.94 -2.85
C ILE A 33 -3.53 -4.44 -3.13
N GLY A 34 -2.37 -4.92 -3.60
CA GLY A 34 -2.15 -6.35 -3.84
C GLY A 34 -2.34 -7.19 -2.58
N MET A 35 -1.76 -6.76 -1.46
CA MET A 35 -1.90 -7.44 -0.16
C MET A 35 -3.35 -7.50 0.32
N LYS A 36 -4.10 -6.38 0.19
CA LYS A 36 -5.52 -6.32 0.58
C LYS A 36 -6.41 -7.19 -0.29
N ARG A 37 -6.15 -7.27 -1.61
CA ARG A 37 -6.86 -8.18 -2.52
C ARG A 37 -6.68 -9.65 -2.15
N THR A 38 -5.48 -10.05 -1.74
CA THR A 38 -5.20 -11.44 -1.33
C THR A 38 -5.79 -11.77 0.06
N ALA A 39 -6.01 -10.78 0.92
CA ALA A 39 -6.46 -10.99 2.30
C ALA A 39 -7.95 -11.39 2.44
N GLY A 40 -8.78 -11.13 1.42
CA GLY A 40 -10.13 -11.71 1.28
C GLY A 40 -11.12 -11.44 2.42
N ARG A 41 -10.92 -10.39 3.23
CA ARG A 41 -11.83 -10.03 4.33
C ARG A 41 -12.80 -8.94 3.89
N ASP A 42 -14.08 -9.05 4.25
CA ASP A 42 -15.15 -8.12 3.83
C ASP A 42 -14.88 -6.64 4.17
N LYS A 43 -14.05 -6.35 5.17
CA LYS A 43 -13.60 -4.98 5.52
C LYS A 43 -12.59 -4.37 4.54
N ASP A 44 -11.94 -5.17 3.70
CA ASP A 44 -10.93 -4.70 2.75
C ASP A 44 -11.55 -4.06 1.49
N LEU A 45 -12.83 -4.27 1.20
CA LEU A 45 -13.52 -3.67 0.05
C LEU A 45 -13.64 -2.14 0.15
N LEU A 46 -14.01 -1.62 1.32
CA LEU A 46 -14.11 -0.18 1.57
C LEU A 46 -12.73 0.49 1.53
N ASP A 47 -11.71 -0.16 2.10
CA ASP A 47 -10.34 0.34 2.05
C ASP A 47 -9.79 0.32 0.62
N LEU A 48 -10.07 -0.72 -0.16
CA LEU A 48 -9.65 -0.80 -1.57
C LEU A 48 -10.29 0.31 -2.42
N GLU A 49 -11.55 0.63 -2.20
CA GLU A 49 -12.24 1.72 -2.90
C GLU A 49 -11.61 3.07 -2.60
N ALA A 50 -11.30 3.36 -1.33
CA ALA A 50 -10.61 4.59 -0.93
C ALA A 50 -9.20 4.71 -1.52
N LEU A 51 -8.45 3.60 -1.56
CA LEU A 51 -7.10 3.57 -2.14
C LEU A 51 -7.11 3.76 -3.66
N LEU A 52 -8.11 3.22 -4.36
CA LEU A 52 -8.26 3.41 -5.80
C LEU A 52 -8.62 4.86 -6.16
N GLN A 53 -9.50 5.50 -5.38
CA GLN A 53 -9.84 6.91 -5.56
C GLN A 53 -8.60 7.80 -5.37
N LEU A 54 -7.78 7.56 -4.35
CA LEU A 54 -6.52 8.30 -4.14
C LEU A 54 -5.58 8.17 -5.34
N LYS A 55 -5.47 6.98 -5.94
CA LYS A 55 -4.63 6.76 -7.11
C LYS A 55 -5.11 7.57 -8.32
N GLU A 56 -6.42 7.66 -8.53
CA GLU A 56 -6.98 8.50 -9.61
C GLU A 56 -6.69 9.99 -9.39
N TYR A 57 -6.68 10.48 -8.14
CA TYR A 57 -6.34 11.87 -7.82
C TYR A 57 -4.85 12.22 -7.99
N GLU A 58 -3.93 11.26 -7.91
CA GLU A 58 -2.49 11.50 -8.12
C GLU A 58 -2.08 11.47 -9.60
N GLU A 59 -2.94 10.95 -10.50
CA GLU A 59 -2.68 10.88 -11.94
C GLU A 59 -3.18 12.11 -12.74
N ASP A 60 -3.94 13.03 -12.12
CA ASP A 60 -4.38 14.35 -12.64
C ASP A 60 -3.42 15.50 -12.26
#